data_AF-A0A937W6U5-F1
#
_entry.id   AF-A0A937W6U5-F1
#
_cell.length_a   1.000
_cell.length_b   1.000
_cell.length_c   1.000
_cell.angle_alpha   90.00
_cell.angle_beta   90.00
_cell.angle_gamma   90.00
#
_symmetry.space_group_name_H-M   'P 1'
#
loop_
_entity.id
_entity.type
_entity.pdbx_description
1 polymer ?
#
loop_
_entity_poly.entity_id
_entity_poly.type
_entity_poly.pdbx_seq_one_letter_code
_entity_poly.pdbx_strand_id
1 'polypeptide(L)' 'MLYPQSKKVAGTVRPLERGVEVLSEGNTPAEMTRKRQEYFTAGVQLVWFVDPQRRTVTSILL' A
#
# COMPACT_ATOMS: atom_id res chain seq x y z
N MET A 1 -15.60 1.62 11.67
CA MET A 1 -14.36 0.91 12.05
C MET A 1 -13.22 1.52 11.24
N LEU A 2 -12.53 2.52 11.81
CA LEU A 2 -11.38 3.15 11.16
C LEU A 2 -10.25 2.11 11.14
N TYR A 3 -9.82 1.68 9.95
CA TYR A 3 -8.63 0.84 9.84
C TYR A 3 -7.44 1.68 10.33
N PRO A 4 -6.74 1.28 11.41
CA PRO A 4 -5.55 2.01 11.83
C PRO A 4 -4.54 1.96 10.70
N GLN A 5 -4.18 3.13 10.17
CA GLN A 5 -3.15 3.29 9.15
C GLN A 5 -1.88 2.57 9.64
N SER A 6 -1.46 1.58 8.85
CA SER A 6 -0.22 0.81 8.93
C SER A 6 0.52 0.84 10.28
N LYS A 7 0.42 -0.26 11.05
CA LYS A 7 1.50 -0.60 11.98
C LYS A 7 2.77 -0.82 11.15
N LYS A 8 3.72 0.12 11.18
CA LYS A 8 5.09 -0.12 10.73
C LYS A 8 5.67 -1.24 11.59
N VAL A 9 5.60 -2.47 11.10
CA VAL A 9 6.32 -3.58 11.72
C VAL A 9 7.78 -3.45 11.30
N ALA A 10 8.59 -2.85 12.17
CA ALA A 10 10.04 -2.78 11.99
C ALA A 10 10.63 -4.15 12.30
N GLY A 11 10.74 -4.99 11.27
CA GLY A 11 11.57 -6.19 11.27
C GLY A 11 12.38 -6.21 9.99
N THR A 12 13.62 -6.69 10.04
CA THR A 12 14.45 -6.96 8.86
C THR A 12 13.82 -8.10 8.06
N VAL A 13 12.69 -7.81 7.42
CA VAL A 13 12.04 -8.65 6.43
C VAL A 13 12.72 -8.26 5.12
N ARG A 14 13.34 -9.22 4.43
CA ARG A 14 13.78 -9.03 3.04
C ARG A 14 12.66 -8.29 2.31
N PRO A 15 12.91 -7.20 1.56
CA PRO A 15 11.83 -6.45 0.93
C PRO A 15 10.95 -7.45 0.19
N LEU A 16 9.71 -7.60 0.65
CA LEU A 16 8.77 -8.49 0.00
C LEU A 16 8.68 -7.97 -1.43
N GLU A 17 8.82 -8.84 -2.42
CA GLU A 17 8.66 -8.42 -3.83
C GLU A 17 7.29 -7.77 -4.07
N ARG A 18 6.35 -7.97 -3.14
CA ARG A 18 4.95 -7.53 -3.21
C ARG A 18 4.50 -6.83 -1.92
N GLY A 19 3.80 -5.71 -2.06
CA GLY A 19 3.16 -4.97 -0.96
C GLY A 19 1.63 -4.95 -1.10
N VAL A 20 0.92 -4.88 0.04
CA VAL A 20 -0.55 -4.74 0.09
C VAL A 20 -0.91 -3.50 0.90
N GLU A 21 -1.71 -2.62 0.30
CA GLU A 21 -2.22 -1.40 0.90
C GLU A 21 -3.75 -1.42 0.88
N VAL A 22 -4.38 -1.36 2.05
CA VAL A 22 -5.85 -1.28 2.17
C VAL A 22 -6.25 0.18 2.25
N LEU A 23 -7.13 0.60 1.35
CA LEU A 23 -7.59 1.99 1.29
C LEU A 23 -8.49 2.31 2.48
N SER A 24 -8.30 3.50 3.04
CA SER A 24 -9.18 4.10 4.03
C SER A 24 -9.99 5.24 3.39
N GLU A 25 -11.12 5.61 4.00
CA GLU A 25 -12.02 6.65 3.52
C GLU A 25 -11.32 8.00 3.28
N GLY A 26 -10.28 8.31 4.06
CA GLY A 26 -9.52 9.54 3.96
C GLY A 26 -8.34 9.50 2.98
N ASN A 27 -8.09 8.38 2.29
CA ASN A 27 -6.94 8.29 1.39
C ASN A 27 -7.09 9.23 0.19
N THR A 28 -6.15 10.14 0.05
CA THR A 28 -6.11 11.10 -1.06
C THR A 28 -5.21 10.61 -2.21
N PRO A 29 -5.43 11.07 -3.46
CA PRO A 29 -4.53 10.76 -4.58
C PRO A 29 -3.06 11.13 -4.33
N ALA A 30 -2.81 12.20 -3.55
CA ALA A 30 -1.47 12.63 -3.18
C ALA A 30 -0.78 11.61 -2.25
N GLU A 31 -1.47 11.15 -1.21
CA GLU A 31 -0.95 10.11 -0.32
C GLU A 31 -0.72 8.79 -1.04
N MET A 32 -1.62 8.42 -1.96
CA MET A 32 -1.44 7.21 -2.77
C MET A 32 -0.24 7.31 -3.71
N THR A 33 0.09 8.52 -4.17
CA THR A 33 1.31 8.77 -4.96
C THR A 33 2.56 8.64 -4.10
N ARG A 34 2.55 9.22 -2.89
CA ARG A 34 3.66 9.07 -1.93
C ARG A 34 3.90 7.61 -1.55
N LYS A 35 2.84 6.87 -1.18
CA LYS A 35 2.93 5.45 -0.80
C LYS A 35 3.52 4.59 -1.92
N ARG A 36 3.13 4.83 -3.19
CA ARG A 36 3.72 4.14 -4.35
C ARG A 36 5.22 4.38 -4.45
N GLN A 37 5.67 5.63 -4.33
CA GLN A 37 7.10 5.96 -4.35
C GLN A 37 7.86 5.27 -3.23
N GLU A 38 7.33 5.28 -2.00
CA GLU A 38 7.97 4.62 -0.86
C GLU A 38 8.14 3.11 -1.04
N TYR A 39 7.11 2.42 -1.54
CA TYR A 39 7.19 0.98 -1.82
C TYR A 39 8.26 0.68 -2.90
N PHE A 40 8.29 1.47 -3.98
CA PHE A 40 9.23 1.24 -5.07
C PHE A 40 10.67 1.59 -4.69
N THR A 41 10.90 2.67 -3.96
CA THR A 41 12.23 2.98 -3.40
C THR A 41 12.70 1.91 -2.42
N ALA A 42 11.78 1.20 -1.76
CA ALA A 42 12.08 0.05 -0.90
C ALA A 42 12.32 -1.27 -1.65
N GLY A 43 12.26 -1.28 -3.00
CA GLY A 43 12.52 -2.47 -3.82
C GLY A 43 11.31 -3.41 -4.00
N VAL A 44 10.10 -2.97 -3.64
CA VAL A 44 8.87 -3.70 -3.97
C VAL A 44 8.62 -3.59 -5.47
N GLN A 45 8.22 -4.67 -6.14
CA GLN A 45 7.97 -4.69 -7.59
C GLN A 45 6.47 -4.60 -7.93
N LEU A 46 5.61 -5.04 -7.01
CA LEU A 46 4.16 -5.08 -7.20
C LEU A 46 3.44 -4.58 -5.95
N VAL A 47 2.51 -3.63 -6.11
CA VAL A 47 1.67 -3.17 -5.01
C VAL A 47 0.20 -3.40 -5.34
N TRP A 48 -0.54 -3.99 -4.39
CA TRP A 48 -1.99 -4.14 -4.46
C TRP A 48 -2.69 -3.11 -3.59
N PHE A 49 -3.63 -2.39 -4.20
CA PHE A 49 -4.54 -1.46 -3.53
C PHE A 49 -5.90 -2.12 -3.40
N VAL A 50 -6.34 -2.33 -2.16
CA VAL A 50 -7.65 -2.92 -1.86
C VAL A 50 -8.60 -1.80 -1.43
N ASP A 51 -9.67 -1.58 -2.18
CA ASP A 51 -10.75 -0.66 -1.80
C ASP A 51 -11.92 -1.47 -1.21
N PRO A 52 -12.09 -1.51 0.12
CA PRO A 52 -13.18 -2.25 0.74
C PRO A 52 -14.56 -1.61 0.52
N GLN A 53 -14.62 -0.29 0.26
CA GLN A 53 -15.89 0.39 0.00
C GLN A 53 -16.43 0.03 -1.39
N ARG A 54 -15.53 0.03 -2.39
CA ARG A 54 -15.86 -0.31 -3.78
C ARG A 54 -15.76 -1.81 -4.08
N ARG A 55 -15.21 -2.59 -3.15
CA ARG A 55 -14.90 -4.02 -3.30
C ARG A 55 -14.03 -4.29 -4.53
N THR A 56 -13.05 -3.43 -4.76
CA THR A 56 -12.12 -3.54 -5.88
C THR A 56 -10.70 -3.80 -5.40
N VAL A 57 -9.93 -4.47 -6.23
CA VAL A 57 -8.49 -4.63 -6.07
C VAL A 57 -7.82 -4.13 -7.33
N THR A 58 -6.90 -3.19 -7.18
CA THR A 58 -6.10 -2.66 -8.28
C THR A 58 -4.63 -2.96 -8.02
N SER A 59 -3.94 -3.53 -9.00
CA SER A 59 -2.50 -3.79 -8.92
C SER A 59 -1.72 -2.82 -9.79
N ILE A 60 -0.54 -2.41 -9.32
CA ILE A 60 0.44 -1.69 -10.14
C ILE A 60 1.77 -2.46 -10.13
N LEU A 61 2.28 -2.71 -11.32
CA LEU A 61 3.60 -3.31 -11.59
C LEU A 61 4.49 -2.21 -12.17
N LEU A 62 5.77 -2.17 -11.77
CA LEU A 62 6.81 -1.37 -12.43
C LEU A 62 7.49 -2.17 -13.54
#